data_AF-F0YYE4-F1
#
_entry.id   AF-F0YYE4-F1
#
_cell.length_a   1.000
_cell.length_b   1.000
_cell.length_c   1.000
_cell.angle_alpha   90.00
_cell.angle_beta   90.00
_cell.angle_gamma   90.00
#
_symmetry.space_group_name_H-M   'P 1'
#
loop_
_entity.id
_entity.type
_entity.pdbx_description
1 polymer ?
#
loop_
_entity_poly.entity_id
_entity_poly.type
_entity_poly.pdbx_seq_one_letter_code
_entity_poly.pdbx_strand_id
1 'polypeptide(L)'
;MKNVVTGFFMIVILVISIAAIQTAENRTARKNELDSSLSEAMEQSMKVLTVNPVYHIEKETGTDEFTADFIQGFLMKTTSNSEFTVEILNVDVEKGLLDVRAKARFRQLIGYGEVSCRKTVILEDLEEVKETYCQISFLAEQPARENDTEHTYVMKQVTVHCGDRLSAAMLPQSGLDREESVFCGWRMTKPVNGIGMLYGKENINTICAGEDMEFQAVYQQEEVL
;
A
#
# COMPACT_ATOMS: atom_id res chain seq x y z
N MET A 1 -61.41 40.82 1.59
CA MET A 1 -61.45 39.42 2.09
C MET A 1 -60.56 38.48 1.28
N LYS A 2 -60.72 38.37 -0.05
CA LYS A 2 -59.89 37.47 -0.89
C LYS A 2 -58.37 37.65 -0.68
N ASN A 3 -57.86 38.88 -0.73
CA ASN A 3 -56.42 39.14 -0.56
C ASN A 3 -55.90 38.86 0.87
N VAL A 4 -56.76 38.99 1.89
CA VAL A 4 -56.41 38.68 3.30
C VAL A 4 -56.31 37.17 3.49
N VAL A 5 -57.23 36.42 2.87
CA VAL A 5 -57.20 34.95 2.87
C VAL A 5 -55.97 34.44 2.11
N THR A 6 -55.66 34.99 0.94
CA THR A 6 -54.45 34.64 0.18
C THR A 6 -53.17 34.95 0.98
N GLY A 7 -53.11 36.10 1.66
CA GLY A 7 -51.98 36.46 2.51
C GLY A 7 -51.77 35.51 3.70
N PHE A 8 -52.86 35.07 4.33
CA PHE A 8 -52.81 34.08 5.39
C PHE A 8 -52.23 32.74 4.91
N PHE A 9 -52.70 32.23 3.76
CA PHE A 9 -52.16 30.99 3.19
C PHE A 9 -50.68 31.10 2.80
N MET A 10 -50.23 32.25 2.30
CA MET A 10 -48.81 32.49 2.02
C MET A 10 -47.94 32.40 3.28
N ILE A 11 -48.39 32.96 4.40
CA ILE A 11 -47.67 32.89 5.68
C ILE A 11 -47.61 31.44 6.18
N VAL A 12 -48.71 30.69 6.08
CA VAL A 12 -48.75 29.28 6.49
C VAL A 12 -47.78 28.44 5.65
N ILE A 13 -47.76 28.63 4.33
CA ILE A 13 -46.82 27.94 3.43
C ILE A 13 -45.37 28.28 3.78
N LEU A 14 -45.08 29.55 4.08
CA LEU A 14 -43.74 29.99 4.48
C LEU A 14 -43.28 29.29 5.76
N VAL A 15 -44.14 29.21 6.78
CA VAL A 15 -43.83 28.54 8.06
C VAL A 15 -43.57 27.04 7.86
N ILE A 16 -44.41 26.37 7.07
CA ILE A 16 -44.23 24.94 6.74
C ILE A 16 -42.93 24.71 5.98
N SER A 17 -42.58 25.60 5.04
CA SER A 17 -41.35 25.49 4.25
C SER A 17 -40.10 25.62 5.12
N ILE A 18 -40.08 26.58 6.05
CA ILE A 18 -38.98 26.74 7.01
C ILE A 18 -38.85 25.49 7.89
N ALA A 19 -39.96 24.98 8.41
CA ALA A 19 -39.95 23.77 9.23
C ALA A 19 -39.43 22.55 8.44
N ALA A 20 -39.78 22.42 7.17
CA ALA A 20 -39.31 21.34 6.29
C ALA A 20 -37.79 21.43 6.06
N ILE A 21 -37.27 22.62 5.76
CA ILE A 21 -35.83 22.85 5.55
C ILE A 21 -35.05 22.49 6.82
N GLN A 22 -35.45 23.02 7.97
CA GLN A 22 -34.80 22.73 9.25
C GLN A 22 -34.81 21.23 9.58
N THR A 23 -35.89 20.53 9.24
CA THR A 23 -35.99 19.08 9.45
C THR A 23 -35.02 18.31 8.57
N ALA A 24 -34.90 18.72 7.29
CA ALA A 24 -33.97 18.10 6.34
C ALA A 24 -32.50 18.35 6.72
N GLU A 25 -32.16 19.59 7.09
CA GLU A 25 -30.81 19.96 7.55
C GLU A 25 -30.43 19.21 8.83
N ASN A 26 -31.32 19.18 9.83
CA ASN A 26 -31.08 18.44 11.07
C ASN A 26 -30.86 16.95 10.79
N ARG A 27 -31.66 16.34 9.91
CA ARG A 27 -31.46 14.93 9.53
C ARG A 27 -30.11 14.71 8.87
N THR A 28 -29.70 15.62 8.00
CA THR A 28 -28.42 15.53 7.28
C THR A 28 -27.25 15.70 8.23
N ALA A 29 -27.29 16.70 9.12
CA ALA A 29 -26.30 16.90 10.15
C ALA A 29 -26.17 15.67 11.08
N ARG A 30 -27.29 15.10 11.54
CA ARG A 30 -27.29 13.89 12.37
C ARG A 30 -26.74 12.67 11.64
N LYS A 31 -27.03 12.55 10.35
CA LYS A 31 -26.45 11.47 9.53
C LYS A 31 -24.94 11.62 9.41
N ASN A 32 -24.45 12.83 9.13
CA ASN A 32 -23.02 13.09 8.97
C ASN A 32 -22.26 12.92 10.30
N GLU A 33 -22.83 13.35 11.42
CA GLU A 33 -22.29 13.13 12.76
C GLU A 33 -22.15 11.62 13.04
N LEU A 34 -23.24 10.85 12.86
CA LEU A 34 -23.23 9.41 13.04
C LEU A 34 -22.20 8.72 12.13
N ASP A 35 -22.10 9.16 10.87
CA ASP A 35 -21.18 8.64 9.88
C ASP A 35 -19.72 8.88 10.29
N SER A 36 -19.37 10.09 10.73
CA SER A 36 -18.02 10.46 11.18
C SER A 36 -17.66 9.72 12.46
N SER A 37 -18.49 9.78 13.50
CA SER A 37 -18.22 9.13 14.78
C SER A 37 -18.07 7.61 14.62
N LEU A 38 -18.88 6.97 13.78
CA LEU A 38 -18.75 5.54 13.49
C LEU A 38 -17.43 5.24 12.76
N SER A 39 -17.11 6.00 11.71
CA SER A 39 -15.85 5.82 10.95
C SER A 39 -14.63 5.95 11.85
N GLU A 40 -14.58 7.04 12.61
CA GLU A 40 -13.44 7.36 13.44
C GLU A 40 -13.27 6.36 14.60
N ALA A 41 -14.37 5.82 15.13
CA ALA A 41 -14.32 4.79 16.16
C ALA A 41 -13.80 3.47 15.58
N MET A 42 -14.32 3.03 14.43
CA MET A 42 -13.87 1.81 13.76
C MET A 42 -12.38 1.88 13.37
N GLU A 43 -11.93 3.01 12.80
CA GLU A 43 -10.52 3.20 12.43
C GLU A 43 -9.61 3.13 13.66
N GLN A 44 -10.00 3.78 14.75
CA GLN A 44 -9.20 3.79 15.98
C GLN A 44 -9.14 2.41 16.62
N SER A 45 -10.25 1.68 16.68
CA SER A 45 -10.26 0.29 17.16
C SER A 45 -9.36 -0.60 16.30
N MET A 46 -9.40 -0.45 14.98
CA MET A 46 -8.56 -1.24 14.07
C MET A 46 -7.06 -0.96 14.25
N LYS A 47 -6.68 0.30 14.51
CA LYS A 47 -5.28 0.67 14.82
C LYS A 47 -4.75 0.04 16.11
N VAL A 48 -5.62 -0.29 17.07
CA VAL A 48 -5.16 -0.98 18.30
C VAL A 48 -4.62 -2.37 17.96
N LEU A 49 -5.20 -3.05 16.94
CA LEU A 49 -4.75 -4.38 16.51
C LEU A 49 -3.32 -4.36 15.93
N THR A 50 -2.87 -3.26 15.33
CA THR A 50 -1.51 -3.18 14.74
C THR A 50 -0.42 -2.80 15.74
N VAL A 51 -0.75 -2.00 16.76
CA VAL A 51 0.25 -1.43 17.67
C VAL A 51 0.56 -2.36 18.84
N ASN A 52 -0.41 -3.18 19.25
CA ASN A 52 -0.34 -3.93 20.48
C ASN A 52 -1.12 -5.25 20.35
N PRO A 53 -0.50 -6.43 20.53
CA PRO A 53 -1.23 -7.69 20.67
C PRO A 53 -1.86 -7.76 22.08
N VAL A 54 -2.74 -6.79 22.39
CA VAL A 54 -3.45 -6.68 23.67
C VAL A 54 -4.57 -7.73 23.76
N TYR A 55 -5.10 -8.16 22.61
CA TYR A 55 -6.18 -9.13 22.58
C TYR A 55 -5.62 -10.56 22.55
N HIS A 56 -6.17 -11.42 23.41
CA HIS A 56 -5.90 -12.85 23.36
C HIS A 56 -6.77 -13.51 22.29
N ILE A 57 -6.33 -13.42 21.03
CA ILE A 57 -7.07 -13.83 19.84
C ILE A 57 -7.42 -15.34 19.85
N GLU A 58 -6.62 -16.16 20.54
CA GLU A 58 -6.84 -17.60 20.71
C GLU A 58 -8.08 -17.95 21.58
N LYS A 59 -8.76 -16.97 22.19
CA LYS A 59 -9.96 -17.16 23.02
C LYS A 59 -11.11 -16.32 22.48
N GLU A 60 -12.33 -16.86 22.56
CA GLU A 60 -13.58 -16.15 22.24
C GLU A 60 -13.67 -14.77 22.93
N THR A 61 -13.00 -14.59 24.07
CA THR A 61 -12.91 -13.34 24.82
C THR A 61 -12.24 -12.19 24.06
N GLY A 62 -11.31 -12.44 23.13
CA GLY A 62 -10.60 -11.39 22.41
C GLY A 62 -11.50 -10.59 21.44
N THR A 63 -12.48 -11.25 20.82
CA THR A 63 -13.48 -10.60 19.96
C THR A 63 -14.46 -9.75 20.77
N ASP A 64 -14.83 -10.21 21.96
CA ASP A 64 -15.71 -9.47 22.87
C ASP A 64 -15.02 -8.22 23.43
N GLU A 65 -13.76 -8.34 23.83
CA GLU A 65 -12.93 -7.21 24.29
C GLU A 65 -12.77 -6.15 23.18
N PHE A 66 -12.43 -6.57 21.96
CA PHE A 66 -12.33 -5.67 20.81
C PHE A 66 -13.66 -4.97 20.51
N THR A 67 -14.77 -5.72 20.57
CA THR A 67 -16.11 -5.17 20.36
C THR A 67 -16.48 -4.16 21.45
N ALA A 68 -16.14 -4.44 22.70
CA ALA A 68 -16.37 -3.53 23.82
C ALA A 68 -15.56 -2.24 23.68
N ASP A 69 -14.28 -2.35 23.32
CA ASP A 69 -13.41 -1.19 23.08
C ASP A 69 -13.92 -0.34 21.91
N PHE A 70 -14.40 -0.98 20.84
CA PHE A 70 -15.08 -0.29 19.75
C PHE A 70 -16.34 0.45 20.23
N ILE A 71 -17.23 -0.20 20.97
CA ILE A 71 -18.46 0.43 21.48
C ILE A 71 -18.12 1.60 22.40
N GLN A 72 -17.13 1.44 23.29
CA GLN A 72 -16.66 2.51 24.16
C GLN A 72 -16.09 3.68 23.35
N GLY A 73 -15.22 3.40 22.36
CA GLY A 73 -14.67 4.41 21.47
C GLY A 73 -15.76 5.17 20.70
N PHE A 74 -16.76 4.45 20.20
CA PHE A 74 -17.92 5.03 19.53
C PHE A 74 -18.72 5.95 20.44
N LEU A 75 -19.00 5.54 21.68
CA LEU A 75 -19.68 6.37 22.67
C LEU A 75 -18.86 7.62 23.05
N MET A 76 -17.53 7.50 23.17
CA MET A 76 -16.66 8.65 23.46
C MET A 76 -16.62 9.68 22.31
N LYS A 77 -16.78 9.24 21.05
CA LYS A 77 -16.79 10.12 19.87
C LYS A 77 -18.16 10.70 19.54
N THR A 78 -19.21 10.23 20.20
CA THR A 78 -20.58 10.65 19.94
C THR A 78 -21.02 11.65 21.01
N THR A 79 -21.40 12.86 20.60
CA THR A 79 -21.76 13.94 21.54
C THR A 79 -23.25 14.30 21.50
N SER A 80 -24.02 13.71 20.60
CA SER A 80 -25.45 14.00 20.47
C SER A 80 -26.32 13.26 21.48
N ASN A 81 -27.36 13.96 21.94
CA ASN A 81 -28.45 13.39 22.73
C ASN A 81 -29.39 12.58 21.82
N SER A 82 -28.96 11.36 21.49
CA SER A 82 -29.70 10.39 20.69
C SER A 82 -29.66 9.02 21.35
N GLU A 83 -30.67 8.20 21.07
CA GLU A 83 -30.64 6.77 21.38
C GLU A 83 -29.90 6.05 20.25
N PHE A 84 -28.84 5.33 20.59
CA PHE A 84 -28.03 4.60 19.62
C PHE A 84 -28.29 3.10 19.69
N THR A 85 -28.42 2.47 18.53
CA THR A 85 -28.41 1.02 18.38
C THR A 85 -27.23 0.64 17.52
N VAL A 86 -26.32 -0.18 18.05
CA VAL A 86 -25.13 -0.66 17.34
C VAL A 86 -25.28 -2.16 17.11
N GLU A 87 -25.24 -2.56 15.85
CA GLU A 87 -25.34 -3.95 15.39
C GLU A 87 -23.97 -4.34 14.80
N ILE A 88 -23.24 -5.25 15.45
CA ILE A 88 -22.04 -5.87 14.88
C ILE A 88 -22.50 -6.95 13.91
N LEU A 89 -22.28 -6.74 12.60
CA LEU A 89 -22.73 -7.64 11.54
C LEU A 89 -21.70 -8.72 11.24
N ASN A 90 -20.41 -8.36 11.29
CA ASN A 90 -19.31 -9.28 11.13
C ASN A 90 -18.08 -8.72 11.87
N VAL A 91 -17.30 -9.61 12.46
CA VAL A 91 -16.04 -9.27 13.12
C VAL A 91 -15.09 -10.46 12.98
N ASP A 92 -13.88 -10.18 12.52
CA ASP A 92 -12.78 -11.14 12.45
C ASP A 92 -11.51 -10.40 12.85
N VAL A 93 -11.12 -10.56 14.13
CA VAL A 93 -9.98 -9.84 14.70
C VAL A 93 -8.66 -10.32 14.07
N GLU A 94 -8.56 -11.62 13.73
CA GLU A 94 -7.38 -12.20 13.07
C GLU A 94 -7.15 -11.59 11.70
N LYS A 95 -8.21 -11.43 10.91
CA LYS A 95 -8.15 -10.84 9.56
C LYS A 95 -8.34 -9.33 9.54
N GLY A 96 -8.45 -8.69 10.71
CA GLY A 96 -8.69 -7.26 10.86
C GLY A 96 -9.97 -6.77 10.15
N LEU A 97 -11.07 -7.52 10.24
CA LEU A 97 -12.36 -7.16 9.65
C LEU A 97 -13.34 -6.70 10.74
N LEU A 98 -14.03 -5.59 10.50
CA LEU A 98 -15.14 -5.12 11.32
C LEU A 98 -16.24 -4.52 10.43
N ASP A 99 -17.45 -5.09 10.46
CA ASP A 99 -18.65 -4.60 9.78
C ASP A 99 -19.74 -4.27 10.79
N VAL A 100 -20.16 -3.01 10.83
CA VAL A 100 -21.06 -2.47 11.85
C VAL A 100 -22.15 -1.64 11.21
N ARG A 101 -23.38 -1.79 11.72
CA ARG A 101 -24.48 -0.87 11.48
C ARG A 101 -24.82 -0.11 12.74
N ALA A 102 -24.84 1.21 12.67
CA ALA A 102 -25.32 2.08 13.72
C ALA A 102 -26.62 2.77 13.29
N LYS A 103 -27.57 2.88 14.22
CA LYS A 103 -28.79 3.68 14.10
C LYS A 103 -28.83 4.70 15.22
N ALA A 104 -29.25 5.92 14.90
CA ALA A 104 -29.46 6.98 15.86
C ALA A 104 -30.91 7.49 15.77
N ARG A 105 -31.62 7.43 16.89
CA ARG A 105 -32.97 7.98 17.04
C ARG A 105 -32.91 9.24 17.89
N PHE A 106 -33.47 10.32 17.37
CA PHE A 106 -33.38 11.65 17.98
C PHE A 106 -34.71 12.41 17.91
N ARG A 107 -34.90 13.34 18.84
CA ARG A 107 -36.10 14.18 18.88
C ARG A 107 -36.05 15.25 17.79
N GLN A 108 -37.17 15.47 17.10
CA GLN A 108 -37.36 16.54 16.12
C GLN A 108 -38.40 17.54 16.63
N LEU A 109 -38.59 18.65 15.88
CA LEU A 109 -39.67 19.62 16.14
C LEU A 109 -41.04 18.93 16.16
N ILE A 110 -41.23 17.94 15.28
CA ILE A 110 -42.42 17.11 15.21
C ILE A 110 -41.97 15.64 15.27
N GLY A 111 -42.26 14.97 16.38
CA GLY A 111 -41.97 13.54 16.55
C GLY A 111 -40.48 13.20 16.68
N TYR A 112 -40.10 12.06 16.12
CA TYR A 112 -38.74 11.52 16.20
C TYR A 112 -38.20 11.26 14.80
N GLY A 113 -36.92 11.57 14.62
CA GLY A 113 -36.14 11.23 13.44
C GLY A 113 -35.27 10.01 13.69
N GLU A 114 -34.96 9.30 12.62
CA GLU A 114 -33.99 8.21 12.63
C GLU A 114 -33.03 8.36 11.45
N VAL A 115 -31.75 8.11 11.72
CA VAL A 115 -30.69 7.97 10.72
C VAL A 115 -29.93 6.68 10.98
N SER A 116 -29.44 6.07 9.90
CA SER A 116 -28.64 4.86 9.97
C SER A 116 -27.42 4.96 9.07
N CYS A 117 -26.35 4.31 9.50
CA CYS A 117 -25.11 4.15 8.76
C CYS A 117 -24.60 2.71 8.92
N ARG A 118 -24.04 2.13 7.87
CA ARG A 118 -23.32 0.86 7.91
C ARG A 118 -21.95 1.08 7.30
N LYS A 119 -20.91 0.63 8.00
CA LYS A 119 -19.52 0.72 7.55
C LYS A 119 -18.82 -0.59 7.78
N THR A 120 -17.88 -0.87 6.88
CA THR A 120 -16.96 -2.00 6.99
C THR A 120 -15.55 -1.46 6.93
N VAL A 121 -14.71 -1.87 7.86
CA VAL A 121 -13.27 -1.57 7.90
C VAL A 121 -12.52 -2.89 7.79
N ILE A 122 -11.49 -2.89 6.95
CA ILE A 122 -10.55 -4.00 6.75
C ILE A 122 -9.17 -3.43 7.03
N LEU A 123 -8.42 -4.10 7.89
CA LEU A 123 -7.02 -3.82 8.11
C LEU A 123 -6.22 -4.46 6.96
N GLU A 124 -5.60 -3.62 6.16
CA GLU A 124 -4.70 -4.08 5.11
C GLU A 124 -3.28 -4.15 5.67
N ASP A 125 -2.73 -5.36 5.74
CA ASP A 125 -1.30 -5.55 5.84
C ASP A 125 -0.71 -5.25 4.46
N LEU A 126 -0.34 -4.00 4.24
CA LEU A 126 0.57 -3.67 3.15
C LEU A 126 1.91 -4.32 3.50
N GLU A 127 2.11 -5.57 3.07
CA GLU A 127 3.45 -6.06 2.81
C GLU A 127 4.05 -5.07 1.82
N GLU A 128 4.85 -4.11 2.32
CA GLU A 128 5.81 -3.42 1.48
C GLU A 128 6.69 -4.52 0.89
N VAL A 129 6.33 -5.02 -0.29
CA VAL A 129 7.25 -5.75 -1.14
C VAL A 129 8.36 -4.73 -1.40
N LYS A 130 9.39 -4.74 -0.54
CA LYS A 130 10.58 -3.92 -0.72
C LYS A 130 11.11 -4.31 -2.07
N GLU A 131 10.86 -3.46 -3.06
CA GLU A 131 11.45 -3.58 -4.39
C GLU A 131 12.96 -3.55 -4.17
N THR A 132 13.54 -4.74 -4.13
CA THR A 132 14.96 -4.90 -3.85
C THR A 132 15.63 -4.83 -5.20
N TYR A 133 16.55 -3.90 -5.35
CA TYR A 133 17.27 -3.68 -6.59
C TYR A 133 18.68 -4.22 -6.47
N CYS A 134 19.13 -4.90 -7.52
CA CYS A 134 20.42 -5.55 -7.64
C CYS A 134 21.28 -4.76 -8.64
N GLN A 135 22.55 -4.53 -8.33
CA GLN A 135 23.51 -3.91 -9.24
C GLN A 135 24.27 -4.95 -10.04
N ILE A 136 24.25 -4.81 -11.36
CA ILE A 136 24.94 -5.69 -12.30
C ILE A 136 26.08 -4.90 -12.96
N SER A 137 27.32 -5.30 -12.68
CA SER A 137 28.52 -4.62 -13.14
C SER A 137 29.32 -5.47 -14.12
N PHE A 138 29.74 -4.86 -15.22
CA PHE A 138 30.60 -5.46 -16.24
C PHE A 138 31.97 -4.79 -16.19
N LEU A 139 33.01 -5.55 -15.89
CA LEU A 139 34.38 -5.08 -15.66
C LEU A 139 35.34 -5.58 -16.73
N ALA A 140 36.37 -4.79 -17.04
CA ALA A 140 37.45 -5.18 -17.92
C ALA A 140 38.80 -4.70 -17.41
N GLU A 141 39.86 -5.44 -17.75
CA GLU A 141 41.23 -5.09 -17.39
C GLU A 141 41.78 -4.07 -18.37
N GLN A 142 42.45 -3.01 -17.89
CA GLN A 142 43.28 -2.20 -18.78
C GLN A 142 44.61 -2.91 -19.04
N PRO A 143 45.12 -2.91 -20.28
CA PRO A 143 46.48 -3.38 -20.54
C PRO A 143 47.46 -2.49 -19.77
N ALA A 144 48.27 -3.09 -18.91
CA ALA A 144 49.25 -2.39 -18.10
C ALA A 144 50.23 -1.62 -19.00
N ARG A 145 50.38 -0.32 -18.76
CA ARG A 145 51.59 0.40 -19.22
C ARG A 145 52.73 0.01 -18.28
N GLU A 146 53.96 -0.04 -18.80
CA GLU A 146 55.18 -0.68 -18.26
C GLU A 146 55.56 -0.45 -16.77
N ASN A 147 54.79 0.25 -15.94
CA ASN A 147 55.02 0.40 -14.49
C ASN A 147 53.75 0.47 -13.61
N ASP A 148 52.55 0.13 -14.10
CA ASP A 148 51.33 0.13 -13.27
C ASP A 148 50.77 -1.29 -13.07
N THR A 149 50.32 -1.56 -11.84
CA THR A 149 49.50 -2.73 -11.50
C THR A 149 48.24 -2.79 -12.36
N GLU A 150 47.85 -3.98 -12.81
CA GLU A 150 46.61 -4.19 -13.58
C GLU A 150 45.40 -3.57 -12.86
N HIS A 151 44.78 -2.56 -13.50
CA HIS A 151 43.58 -1.93 -13.00
C HIS A 151 42.36 -2.43 -13.78
N THR A 152 41.45 -3.09 -13.06
CA THR A 152 40.09 -3.36 -13.55
C THR A 152 39.26 -2.07 -13.52
N TYR A 153 38.56 -1.78 -14.61
CA TYR A 153 37.59 -0.68 -14.67
C TYR A 153 36.20 -1.21 -15.02
N VAL A 154 35.16 -0.48 -14.60
CA VAL A 154 33.76 -0.81 -14.90
C VAL A 154 33.42 -0.30 -16.29
N MET A 155 33.13 -1.20 -17.23
CA MET A 155 32.65 -0.87 -18.58
C MET A 155 31.20 -0.40 -18.56
N LYS A 156 30.34 -1.07 -17.77
CA LYS A 156 28.91 -0.78 -17.69
C LYS A 156 28.34 -1.26 -16.37
N GLN A 157 27.38 -0.52 -15.85
CA GLN A 157 26.66 -0.87 -14.64
C GLN A 157 25.17 -0.64 -14.87
N VAL A 158 24.33 -1.58 -14.46
CA VAL A 158 22.88 -1.54 -14.64
C VAL A 158 22.20 -1.96 -13.34
N THR A 159 21.14 -1.24 -12.97
CA THR A 159 20.29 -1.61 -11.83
C THR A 159 19.07 -2.36 -12.35
N VAL A 160 18.79 -3.51 -11.75
CA VAL A 160 17.65 -4.38 -12.12
C VAL A 160 16.86 -4.76 -10.87
N HIS A 161 15.59 -5.13 -11.04
CA HIS A 161 14.82 -5.65 -9.92
C HIS A 161 15.35 -7.04 -9.56
N CYS A 162 15.55 -7.30 -8.27
CA CYS A 162 15.97 -8.62 -7.84
C CYS A 162 14.84 -9.63 -8.13
N GLY A 163 15.19 -10.77 -8.72
CA GLY A 163 14.29 -11.77 -9.29
C GLY A 163 14.18 -11.73 -10.82
N ASP A 164 14.53 -10.61 -11.45
CA ASP A 164 14.48 -10.49 -12.90
C ASP A 164 15.57 -11.31 -13.60
N ARG A 165 15.25 -11.79 -14.80
CA ARG A 165 16.24 -12.42 -15.68
C ARG A 165 17.05 -11.35 -16.42
N LEU A 166 18.37 -11.57 -16.49
CA LEU A 166 19.24 -10.67 -17.21
C LEU A 166 18.94 -10.68 -18.72
N SER A 167 19.07 -9.52 -19.36
CA SER A 167 18.80 -9.36 -20.79
C SER A 167 20.09 -9.14 -21.58
N ALA A 168 20.17 -9.69 -22.79
CA ALA A 168 21.29 -9.45 -23.71
C ALA A 168 21.48 -7.96 -24.05
N ALA A 169 20.44 -7.13 -23.92
CA ALA A 169 20.53 -5.68 -24.09
C ALA A 169 21.37 -4.99 -22.99
N MET A 170 21.55 -5.64 -21.84
CA MET A 170 22.35 -5.12 -20.73
C MET A 170 23.85 -5.27 -20.99
N LEU A 171 24.27 -6.19 -21.87
CA LEU A 171 25.68 -6.39 -22.19
C LEU A 171 26.31 -5.12 -22.81
N PRO A 172 27.58 -4.82 -22.52
CA PRO A 172 28.33 -3.79 -23.22
C PRO A 172 28.40 -4.08 -24.73
N GLN A 173 28.25 -3.03 -25.55
CA GLN A 173 28.28 -3.12 -27.02
C GLN A 173 29.53 -2.50 -27.63
N SER A 174 30.28 -1.71 -26.87
CA SER A 174 31.46 -0.95 -27.30
C SER A 174 32.58 -1.10 -26.27
N GLY A 175 33.84 -0.84 -26.68
CA GLY A 175 35.02 -0.97 -25.83
C GLY A 175 35.52 -2.40 -25.65
N LEU A 176 35.03 -3.34 -26.47
CA LEU A 176 35.40 -4.76 -26.43
C LEU A 176 36.58 -5.10 -27.34
N ASP A 177 36.87 -4.29 -28.36
CA ASP A 177 37.92 -4.57 -29.33
C ASP A 177 39.32 -4.30 -28.72
N ARG A 178 40.25 -5.25 -28.89
CA ARG A 178 41.66 -5.12 -28.51
C ARG A 178 42.53 -5.53 -29.70
N GLU A 179 43.65 -4.83 -29.92
CA GLU A 179 44.53 -5.05 -31.09
C GLU A 179 45.11 -6.47 -31.18
N GLU A 180 45.34 -7.14 -30.04
CA GLU A 180 46.04 -8.44 -29.98
C GLU A 180 45.19 -9.56 -29.34
N SER A 181 43.89 -9.32 -29.10
CA SER A 181 43.05 -10.33 -28.45
C SER A 181 41.58 -10.21 -28.80
N VAL A 182 40.93 -11.38 -28.89
CA VAL A 182 39.51 -11.51 -29.21
C VAL A 182 38.71 -11.66 -27.93
N PHE A 183 37.61 -10.92 -27.80
CA PHE A 183 36.68 -11.05 -26.69
C PHE A 183 35.92 -12.38 -26.74
N CYS A 184 35.98 -13.15 -25.66
CA CYS A 184 35.39 -14.49 -25.58
C CYS A 184 34.05 -14.53 -24.84
N GLY A 185 33.75 -13.53 -24.00
CA GLY A 185 32.54 -13.50 -23.19
C GLY A 185 32.77 -12.96 -21.77
N TRP A 186 31.71 -13.00 -20.97
CA TRP A 186 31.68 -12.46 -19.62
C TRP A 186 31.75 -13.58 -18.59
N ARG A 187 32.76 -13.60 -17.73
CA ARG A 187 32.85 -14.53 -16.61
C ARG A 187 32.22 -13.90 -15.37
N MET A 188 31.25 -14.56 -14.77
CA MET A 188 30.69 -14.11 -13.49
C MET A 188 31.74 -14.28 -12.38
N THR A 189 32.07 -13.20 -11.68
CA THR A 189 33.00 -13.16 -10.54
C THR A 189 32.26 -12.97 -9.21
N LYS A 190 31.06 -12.37 -9.23
CA LYS A 190 30.15 -12.31 -8.08
C LYS A 190 28.71 -12.66 -8.49
N PRO A 191 28.01 -13.49 -7.72
CA PRO A 191 28.56 -14.36 -6.68
C PRO A 191 29.57 -15.36 -7.25
N VAL A 192 30.52 -15.84 -6.42
CA VAL A 192 31.56 -16.79 -6.86
C VAL A 192 30.92 -18.16 -7.07
N ASN A 193 30.31 -18.36 -8.23
CA ASN A 193 29.76 -19.64 -8.65
C ASN A 193 30.82 -20.36 -9.50
N GLY A 194 31.34 -21.49 -9.00
CA GLY A 194 32.49 -22.22 -9.54
C GLY A 194 32.31 -22.91 -10.89
N ILE A 195 31.41 -22.42 -11.76
CA ILE A 195 31.07 -23.07 -13.03
C ILE A 195 31.97 -22.57 -14.17
N GLY A 196 32.69 -21.46 -14.01
CA GLY A 196 33.65 -20.96 -15.01
C GLY A 196 33.05 -20.67 -16.40
N MET A 197 31.71 -20.61 -16.50
CA MET A 197 30.99 -20.36 -17.73
C MET A 197 31.22 -18.94 -18.23
N LEU A 198 31.30 -18.80 -19.55
CA LEU A 198 31.30 -17.51 -20.22
C LEU A 198 29.87 -17.18 -20.67
N TYR A 199 29.44 -15.98 -20.33
CA TYR A 199 28.13 -15.46 -20.66
C TYR A 199 28.20 -14.49 -21.84
N GLY A 200 27.29 -14.68 -22.78
CA GLY A 200 27.13 -13.91 -24.01
C GLY A 200 25.66 -13.62 -24.28
N LYS A 201 25.35 -13.17 -25.50
CA LYS A 201 23.97 -12.78 -25.89
C LYS A 201 23.00 -13.97 -25.84
N GLU A 202 23.52 -15.17 -26.03
CA GLU A 202 22.79 -16.43 -26.16
C GLU A 202 22.39 -17.06 -24.83
N ASN A 203 23.10 -16.79 -23.73
CA ASN A 203 22.91 -17.49 -22.47
C ASN A 203 22.79 -16.59 -21.22
N ILE A 204 23.00 -15.26 -21.33
CA ILE A 204 22.88 -14.35 -20.18
C ILE A 204 21.47 -14.38 -19.54
N ASN A 205 20.44 -14.68 -20.34
CA ASN A 205 19.05 -14.82 -19.89
C ASN A 205 18.76 -16.04 -19.02
N THR A 206 19.75 -16.92 -18.82
CA THR A 206 19.66 -18.04 -17.89
C THR A 206 19.89 -17.63 -16.44
N ILE A 207 20.42 -16.42 -16.21
CA ILE A 207 20.72 -15.88 -14.89
C ILE A 207 19.56 -15.01 -14.40
N CYS A 208 19.16 -15.23 -13.14
CA CYS A 208 18.29 -14.31 -12.40
C CYS A 208 19.13 -13.44 -11.45
N ALA A 209 18.84 -12.14 -11.40
CA ALA A 209 19.49 -11.22 -10.48
C ALA A 209 18.96 -11.44 -9.06
N GLY A 210 19.62 -12.26 -8.25
CA GLY A 210 19.24 -12.46 -6.84
C GLY A 210 19.91 -11.48 -5.88
N GLU A 211 21.08 -10.97 -6.27
CA GLU A 211 21.95 -10.07 -5.51
C GLU A 211 22.81 -9.25 -6.48
N ASP A 212 23.70 -8.41 -5.97
CA ASP A 212 24.68 -7.69 -6.79
C ASP A 212 25.60 -8.69 -7.52
N MET A 213 25.75 -8.50 -8.84
CA MET A 213 26.54 -9.38 -9.69
C MET A 213 27.65 -8.63 -10.40
N GLU A 214 28.79 -9.31 -10.52
CA GLU A 214 29.95 -8.79 -11.26
C GLU A 214 30.36 -9.78 -12.34
N PHE A 215 30.65 -9.23 -13.51
CA PHE A 215 31.06 -9.97 -14.69
C PHE A 215 32.37 -9.40 -15.23
N GLN A 216 33.40 -10.21 -15.36
CA GLN A 216 34.70 -9.83 -15.91
C GLN A 216 34.81 -10.26 -17.37
N ALA A 217 35.27 -9.34 -18.23
CA ALA A 217 35.53 -9.63 -19.63
C ALA A 217 36.71 -10.61 -19.77
N VAL A 218 36.54 -11.65 -20.59
CA VAL A 218 37.59 -12.63 -20.88
C VAL A 218 38.04 -12.48 -22.33
N TYR A 219 39.36 -12.49 -22.53
CA TYR A 219 40.01 -12.33 -23.82
C TYR A 219 40.94 -13.51 -24.11
N GLN A 220 41.09 -13.86 -25.39
CA GLN A 220 42.04 -14.85 -25.87
C GLN A 220 42.99 -14.19 -26.87
N GLN A 221 44.30 -14.37 -26.69
CA GLN A 221 45.30 -13.86 -27.63
C GLN A 221 45.16 -14.53 -28.99
N GLU A 222 45.28 -13.74 -30.05
CA GLU A 222 45.31 -14.25 -31.41
C GLU A 222 46.72 -14.83 -31.65
N GLU A 223 46.84 -16.16 -31.78
CA GLU A 223 48.11 -16.78 -32.17
C GLU A 223 48.44 -16.36 -33.60
N VAL A 224 49.42 -15.45 -33.72
CA VAL A 224 50.01 -15.07 -35.00
C VAL A 224 50.76 -16.28 -35.54
N LEU A 225 50.22 -16.92 -36.58
CA LEU A 225 50.81 -18.06 -37.29
C LEU A 225 51.70 -17.58 -38.44
#